data_AF-A0A151SWH6-F1
#
_entry.id   AF-A0A151SWH6-F1
#
_cell.length_a   1.000
_cell.length_b   1.000
_cell.length_c   1.000
_cell.angle_alpha   90.00
_cell.angle_beta   90.00
_cell.angle_gamma   90.00
#
_symmetry.space_group_name_H-M   'P 1'
#
loop_
_entity.id
_entity.type
_entity.pdbx_description
1 polymer ?
#
loop_
_entity_poly.entity_id
_entity_poly.type
_entity_poly.pdbx_seq_one_letter_code
_entity_poly.pdbx_strand_id
1 'polypeptide(L)' 'EHWDAALRVLRYLKGCPGHGILLRGESNFQLYAFYDSDWASFLLTWKSLTGYFVLLGSSLVSWKTKK' A
#
# COMPACT_ATOMS: atom_id res chain seq x y z
N GLU A 1 1.93 17.00 -7.81
CA GLU A 1 0.94 16.01 -7.34
C GLU A 1 1.56 14.76 -6.72
N HIS A 2 2.16 13.82 -7.49
CA HIS A 2 2.75 12.61 -6.90
C HIS A 2 3.93 12.88 -5.96
N TRP A 3 4.80 13.83 -6.31
CA TRP A 3 5.95 14.23 -5.49
C TRP A 3 5.53 14.86 -4.15
N ASP A 4 4.52 15.72 -4.18
CA ASP A 4 4.00 16.37 -2.96
C ASP A 4 3.34 15.35 -2.03
N ALA A 5 2.62 14.37 -2.59
CA ALA A 5 2.06 13.26 -1.84
C ALA A 5 3.16 12.42 -1.17
N ALA A 6 4.23 12.09 -1.90
CA ALA A 6 5.37 11.36 -1.36
C ALA A 6 6.07 12.13 -0.21
N LEU A 7 6.29 13.43 -0.39
CA LEU A 7 6.86 14.29 0.65
C LEU A 7 5.97 14.37 1.89
N ARG A 8 4.64 14.41 1.71
CA ARG A 8 3.67 14.41 2.82
C ARG A 8 3.76 13.12 3.63
N VAL A 9 3.85 11.96 2.96
CA VAL A 9 4.03 10.66 3.62
C VAL A 9 5.36 10.61 4.38
N LEU A 10 6.46 11.05 3.76
CA LEU A 10 7.77 11.07 4.43
C LEU A 10 7.79 11.97 5.67
N ARG A 11 7.17 13.16 5.60
CA ARG A 11 7.04 14.07 6.75
C ARG A 11 6.22 13.45 7.87
N TYR A 12 5.13 12.76 7.53
CA TYR A 12 4.30 12.05 8.50
C TYR A 12 5.09 10.93 9.21
N LEU A 13 5.79 10.08 8.44
CA LEU A 13 6.61 9.00 8.99
C LEU A 13 7.74 9.53 9.89
N LYS A 14 8.37 10.64 9.50
CA LYS A 14 9.43 11.28 10.30
C LYS A 14 8.89 11.94 11.58
N GLY A 15 7.71 12.56 11.52
CA GLY A 15 7.11 13.29 12.64
C GLY A 15 6.52 12.38 13.72
N CYS A 16 6.13 11.15 13.36
CA CYS A 16 5.39 10.24 14.23
C CYS A 16 5.97 8.82 14.23
N PRO A 17 7.23 8.59 14.68
CA PRO A 17 7.86 7.27 14.64
C PRO A 17 7.16 6.20 15.47
N GLY A 18 6.33 6.59 16.45
CA GLY A 18 5.52 5.68 17.27
C GLY A 18 4.09 5.46 16.79
N HIS A 19 3.64 6.15 15.73
CA HIS A 19 2.31 5.94 15.18
C HIS A 19 2.31 4.72 14.26
N GLY A 20 1.75 3.63 14.75
CA GLY A 20 1.51 2.43 13.95
C GLY A 20 0.27 2.55 13.05
N ILE A 21 0.01 1.47 12.32
CA ILE A 21 -1.24 1.31 11.57
C ILE A 21 -2.33 0.88 12.55
N LEU A 22 -3.41 1.65 12.62
CA LEU A 22 -4.57 1.29 13.44
C LEU A 22 -5.37 0.18 12.74
N LEU A 23 -5.37 -1.01 13.34
CA LEU A 23 -6.29 -2.08 12.96
C LEU A 23 -7.57 -1.92 13.78
N ARG A 24 -8.68 -1.62 13.12
CA ARG A 24 -9.99 -1.51 13.78
C ARG A 24 -10.47 -2.90 14.18
N GLY A 25 -10.90 -3.04 15.44
CA GLY A 25 -11.53 -4.27 15.95
C GLY A 25 -12.99 -4.46 15.53
N GLU A 26 -13.60 -3.43 14.93
CA GLU A 26 -14.98 -3.43 14.40
C GLU A 26 -15.04 -3.96 12.96
N SER A 27 -14.19 -4.91 12.59
CA SER A 27 -14.25 -5.52 11.28
C SER A 27 -15.23 -6.70 11.31
N ASN A 28 -16.26 -6.63 10.47
CA ASN A 28 -16.84 -7.86 9.93
C ASN A 28 -15.67 -8.69 9.39
N PHE A 29 -15.59 -9.97 9.77
CA PHE A 29 -14.51 -10.91 9.41
C PHE A 29 -14.52 -11.28 7.91
N GLN A 30 -14.60 -10.26 7.05
CA GLN A 30 -14.59 -10.34 5.60
C GLN A 30 -13.20 -10.00 5.10
N LEU A 31 -12.67 -10.85 4.23
CA LEU A 31 -11.35 -10.67 3.64
C LEU A 31 -11.50 -10.08 2.23
N TYR A 32 -10.86 -8.94 1.99
CA TYR A 32 -10.77 -8.34 0.66
C TYR A 32 -9.31 -8.37 0.19
N ALA A 33 -9.09 -8.77 -1.06
CA ALA A 33 -7.77 -8.74 -1.68
C ALA A 33 -7.87 -8.01 -3.01
N PHE A 34 -6.94 -7.08 -3.23
CA PHE A 34 -6.81 -6.31 -4.45
C PHE A 34 -5.42 -6.51 -5.00
N TYR A 35 -5.33 -6.52 -6.32
CA TYR A 35 -4.10 -6.72 -7.06
C TYR A 35 -4.08 -5.75 -8.22
N ASP A 36 -2.90 -5.24 -8.54
CA ASP A 36 -2.66 -4.37 -9.68
C ASP A 36 -1.37 -4.77 -10.40
N SER A 37 -1.38 -4.65 -11.72
CA SER A 37 -0.22 -4.94 -12.55
C SER A 37 0.02 -3.84 -13.57
N ASP A 38 1.12 -3.12 -13.41
CA ASP A 38 1.56 -2.12 -14.36
C ASP A 38 2.47 -2.76 -15.40
N TRP A 39 1.98 -2.84 -16.64
CA TRP A 39 2.72 -3.45 -17.76
C TRP A 39 3.68 -2.47 -18.45
N ALA A 40 3.62 -1.16 -18.13
CA ALA A 40 4.30 -0.10 -18.89
C ALA A 40 5.23 0.82 -18.06
N SER A 41 5.35 0.61 -16.75
CA SER A 41 6.13 1.51 -15.87
C SER A 41 7.65 1.27 -15.92
N PHE A 42 8.12 0.24 -16.64
CA PHE A 42 9.55 -0.07 -16.75
C PHE A 42 10.01 -0.24 -18.21
N LEU A 43 10.27 0.89 -18.86
CA LEU A 43 10.70 0.97 -20.27
C LEU A 43 12.00 0.19 -20.58
N LEU A 44 12.84 -0.06 -19.58
CA LEU A 44 14.18 -0.65 -19.80
C LEU A 44 14.22 -2.20 -19.79
N THR A 45 13.26 -2.88 -19.15
CA THR A 45 13.28 -4.35 -19.00
C THR A 45 11.96 -5.05 -19.30
N TRP A 46 10.89 -4.32 -19.69
CA TRP A 46 9.60 -4.92 -20.04
C TRP A 46 9.02 -5.86 -18.95
N LYS A 47 9.46 -5.68 -17.70
CA LYS A 47 8.97 -6.44 -16.55
C LYS A 47 7.81 -5.68 -15.95
N SER A 48 6.69 -6.38 -15.75
CA SER A 48 5.55 -5.83 -15.03
C SER A 48 5.88 -5.62 -13.56
N LEU A 49 5.45 -4.49 -13.02
CA LEU A 49 5.36 -4.32 -11.58
C LEU A 49 4.01 -4.83 -11.13
N THR A 50 4.02 -5.63 -10.08
CA THR A 50 2.86 -6.32 -9.58
C THR A 50 2.67 -5.92 -8.12
N GLY A 51 1.56 -5.27 -7.78
CA GLY A 51 1.19 -4.91 -6.41
C GLY A 51 0.01 -5.73 -5.92
N TYR A 52 -0.05 -5.99 -4.62
CA TYR A 52 -1.29 -6.41 -3.97
C TYR A 52 -1.43 -5.79 -2.59
N PHE A 53 -2.67 -5.71 -2.12
CA PHE A 53 -2.98 -5.41 -0.73
C PHE A 53 -4.23 -6.17 -0.26
N VAL A 54 -4.26 -6.49 1.02
CA VAL A 54 -5.26 -7.34 1.68
C VAL A 54 -5.85 -6.60 2.88
N LEU A 55 -7.17 -6.48 2.92
CA LEU A 55 -7.95 -5.91 4.01
C LEU A 55 -8.70 -6.99 4.77
N LEU A 56 -8.71 -6.90 6.10
CA LEU A 56 -9.65 -7.62 6.97
C LEU A 56 -10.70 -6.62 7.46
N GLY A 57 -11.91 -6.71 6.92
CA GLY A 57 -12.92 -5.66 7.00
C GLY A 57 -12.39 -4.37 6.38
N SER A 58 -12.21 -3.34 7.20
CA SER A 58 -11.63 -2.04 6.79
C SER A 58 -10.14 -1.88 7.14
N SER A 59 -9.52 -2.90 7.73
CA SER A 59 -8.15 -2.84 8.25
C SER A 59 -7.15 -3.45 7.26
N LEU A 60 -6.12 -2.70 6.85
CA LEU A 60 -5.03 -3.21 5.99
C LEU A 60 -4.10 -4.13 6.78
N VAL A 61 -4.05 -5.41 6.40
CA VAL A 61 -3.28 -6.44 7.13
C VAL A 61 -2.06 -6.93 6.37
N SER A 62 -2.02 -6.81 5.03
CA SER A 62 -0.86 -7.20 4.23
C SER A 62 -0.82 -6.42 2.93
N TRP A 63 0.38 -6.02 2.50
CA TRP A 63 0.62 -5.45 1.18
C TRP A 63 2.01 -5.81 0.70
N LYS A 64 2.19 -5.91 -0.61
CA LYS A 64 3.48 -6.16 -1.21
C LYS A 64 3.51 -5.65 -2.64
N THR A 65 4.68 -5.22 -3.06
CA THR A 65 4.99 -4.99 -4.47
C THR A 65 6.08 -5.97 -4.88
N LYS A 66 5.90 -6.62 -6.03
CA LYS A 66 6.82 -7.56 -6.65
C LYS A 66 7.23 -7.00 -8.00
N LYS A 67 8.52 -7.10 -8.28
CA LYS A 67 9.13 -6.86 -9.60
C LYS A 67 9.47 -8.19 -10.27
#